data_AF-A0A009Y7W9-F1
#
_entry.id   AF-A0A009Y7W9-F1
#
_cell.length_a   1.000
_cell.length_b   1.000
_cell.length_c   1.000
_cell.angle_alpha   90.00
_cell.angle_beta   90.00
_cell.angle_gamma   90.00
#
_symmetry.space_group_name_H-M   'P 1'
#
loop_
_entity.id
_entity.type
_entity.pdbx_description
1 polymer ?
#
loop_
_entity_poly.entity_id
_entity_poly.type
_entity_poly.pdbx_seq_one_letter_code
_entity_poly.pdbx_strand_id
1 'polypeptide(L)' 'MTQAELAQRLGKPQSYVSKVEILERRLDVIELMDWLAAIDKDLIKFLNEIKD' A
#
# COMPACT_ATOMS: atom_id res chain seq x y z
N MET A 1 -11.73 4.29 -1.88
CA MET A 1 -10.97 3.64 -2.96
C MET A 1 -11.14 2.13 -2.83
N THR A 2 -11.37 1.44 -3.93
CA THR A 2 -11.50 -0.03 -3.99
C THR A 2 -10.15 -0.71 -4.21
N GLN A 3 -10.05 -2.02 -3.97
CA GLN A 3 -8.83 -2.79 -4.26
C GLN A 3 -8.44 -2.72 -5.75
N ALA A 4 -9.42 -2.70 -6.65
CA ALA A 4 -9.18 -2.60 -8.09
C ALA A 4 -8.61 -1.23 -8.50
N GLU A 5 -9.13 -0.14 -7.91
CA GLU A 5 -8.61 1.22 -8.13
C GLU A 5 -7.18 1.37 -7.61
N LEU A 6 -6.88 0.85 -6.41
CA LEU A 6 -5.53 0.89 -5.86
C LEU A 6 -4.54 0.08 -6.72
N ALA A 7 -4.95 -1.12 -7.14
CA ALA A 7 -4.14 -1.96 -8.01
C ALA A 7 -3.82 -1.27 -9.34
N GLN A 8 -4.80 -0.57 -9.92
CA GLN A 8 -4.60 0.24 -11.12
C GLN A 8 -3.57 1.35 -10.89
N ARG A 9 -3.67 2.09 -9.78
CA ARG A 9 -2.70 3.16 -9.43
C ARG A 9 -1.28 2.60 -9.23
N LEU A 10 -1.15 1.39 -8.71
CA LEU A 10 0.13 0.72 -8.47
C LEU A 10 0.70 0.00 -9.70
N GLY A 11 -0.05 -0.12 -10.80
CA GLY A 11 0.33 -0.95 -11.94
C GLY A 11 0.48 -2.43 -11.58
N LYS A 12 -0.34 -2.92 -10.64
CA LYS A 12 -0.32 -4.32 -10.15
C LYS A 12 -1.66 -5.01 -10.39
N PRO A 13 -1.73 -6.35 -10.39
CA PRO A 13 -3.01 -7.07 -10.38
C PRO A 13 -3.81 -6.80 -9.10
N GLN A 14 -5.14 -6.83 -9.13
CA GLN A 14 -5.95 -6.66 -7.92
C GLN A 14 -5.64 -7.72 -6.83
N SER A 15 -5.23 -8.93 -7.23
CA SER A 15 -4.79 -9.98 -6.30
C SER A 15 -3.54 -9.60 -5.50
N TYR A 16 -2.67 -8.71 -6.03
CA TYR A 16 -1.55 -8.15 -5.28
C TYR A 16 -2.05 -7.37 -4.06
N VAL A 17 -3.05 -6.51 -4.26
CA VAL A 17 -3.65 -5.71 -3.19
C VAL A 17 -4.37 -6.60 -2.18
N SER A 18 -5.20 -7.52 -2.67
CA SER A 18 -5.95 -8.45 -1.81
C SER A 18 -5.02 -9.30 -0.92
N LYS A 19 -3.91 -9.83 -1.46
CA LYS A 19 -2.95 -10.62 -0.68
C LYS A 19 -2.25 -9.82 0.41
N VAL A 20 -2.02 -8.54 0.19
CA VAL A 20 -1.43 -7.65 1.20
C VAL A 20 -2.44 -7.33 2.30
N GLU A 21 -3.69 -7.02 1.94
CA GLU A 21 -4.75 -6.69 2.92
C GLU A 21 -5.12 -7.87 3.83
N ILE A 22 -5.00 -9.11 3.35
CA ILE A 22 -5.22 -10.32 4.16
C ILE A 22 -3.95 -10.89 4.79
N LEU A 23 -2.82 -10.18 4.71
CA LEU A 23 -1.51 -10.56 5.28
C LEU A 23 -0.86 -11.83 4.69
N GLU A 24 -1.31 -12.31 3.52
CA GLU A 24 -0.65 -13.39 2.78
C GLU A 24 0.69 -12.91 2.16
N ARG A 25 0.78 -11.62 1.83
CA ARG A 25 1.97 -10.98 1.26
C ARG A 25 2.40 -9.77 2.07
N ARG A 26 3.69 -9.70 2.42
CA ARG A 26 4.28 -8.51 3.04
C ARG A 26 4.75 -7.52 1.97
N LEU A 27 4.64 -6.22 2.27
CA LEU A 27 5.28 -5.15 1.51
C LEU A 27 6.71 -4.95 2.04
N ASP A 28 7.67 -4.78 1.13
CA ASP A 28 8.94 -4.15 1.51
C ASP A 28 8.80 -2.62 1.62
N VAL A 29 9.87 -1.92 1.99
CA VAL A 29 9.83 -0.47 2.22
C VAL A 29 9.56 0.33 0.94
N ILE A 30 10.07 -0.11 -0.21
CA ILE A 30 9.84 0.57 -1.50
C ILE A 30 8.39 0.36 -1.93
N GLU A 31 7.89 -0.87 -1.77
CA GLU A 31 6.49 -1.18 -2.05
C GLU A 31 5.53 -0.43 -1.13
N LEU A 32 5.89 -0.23 0.14
CA LEU A 32 5.14 0.61 1.07
C LEU A 32 5.12 2.08 0.60
N MET A 33 6.23 2.61 0.12
CA MET A 33 6.30 3.98 -0.41
C MET A 33 5.38 4.15 -1.62
N ASP A 34 5.43 3.23 -2.58
CA ASP A 34 4.54 3.23 -3.74
C ASP A 34 3.06 3.12 -3.32
N TRP A 35 2.78 2.26 -2.35
CA TRP A 35 1.43 2.09 -1.78
C TRP A 35 0.90 3.36 -1.14
N LEU A 36 1.71 4.02 -0.31
CA LEU A 36 1.32 5.26 0.36
C LEU A 36 1.12 6.41 -0.64
N ALA A 37 2.02 6.53 -1.64
CA ALA A 37 1.87 7.50 -2.72
C ALA A 37 0.58 7.27 -3.53
N ALA A 38 0.25 6.01 -3.85
CA ALA A 38 -0.96 5.67 -4.57
C ALA A 38 -2.26 6.02 -3.81
N ILE A 39 -2.20 6.15 -2.49
CA ILE A 39 -3.34 6.55 -1.64
C ILE A 39 -3.23 7.98 -1.12
N ASP A 40 -2.33 8.79 -1.71
CA ASP A 40 -2.12 10.19 -1.38
C ASP A 40 -1.72 10.41 0.10
N LYS A 41 -0.92 9.48 0.67
CA LYS A 41 -0.43 9.53 2.05
C LYS A 41 1.09 9.72 2.11
N ASP A 42 1.55 10.58 3.01
CA ASP A 42 2.98 10.83 3.24
C ASP A 42 3.63 9.72 4.09
N LEU A 43 4.82 9.28 3.67
CA LEU A 43 5.58 8.22 4.33
C LEU A 43 6.00 8.60 5.75
N ILE A 44 6.55 9.80 5.93
CA ILE A 44 7.12 10.22 7.22
C ILE A 44 6.02 10.39 8.26
N LYS A 45 4.90 10.99 7.88
CA LYS A 45 3.71 11.10 8.72
C LYS A 45 3.18 9.72 9.10
N PHE A 46 3.05 8.80 8.14
CA PHE A 46 2.62 7.43 8.41
C PHE A 46 3.53 6.70 9.41
N LEU A 47 4.85 6.79 9.24
CA LEU A 47 5.80 6.14 10.15
C LEU A 47 5.76 6.74 11.57
N ASN A 48 5.48 8.04 11.70
CA ASN A 48 5.30 8.66 13.00
C ASN A 48 4.00 8.19 13.69
N GLU A 49 2.93 7.89 12.94
CA GLU A 49 1.66 7.36 13.47
C GLU A 49 1.78 5.93 14.02
N ILE A 50 2.75 5.14 13.56
CA ILE A 50 2.96 3.74 14.01
C ILE A 50 3.98 3.65 15.15
N LYS A 51 4.69 4.75 15.44
CA LYS A 51 5.81 4.75 16.40
C LYS A 51 5.37 4.83 17.86
N ASP A 52 4.06 4.87 18.13
CA ASP A 52 3.45 4.88 19.47
C ASP A 52 2.75 3.56 19.81
#